data_AF-A0A846LRB2-F1
#
_entry.id   AF-A0A846LRB2-F1
#
_cell.length_a   1.000
_cell.length_b   1.000
_cell.length_c   1.000
_cell.angle_alpha   90.00
_cell.angle_beta   90.00
_cell.angle_gamma   90.00
#
_symmetry.space_group_name_H-M   'P 1'
#
loop_
_entity.id
_entity.type
_entity.pdbx_description
1 polymer ?
#
loop_
_entity_poly.entity_id
_entity_poly.type
_entity_poly.pdbx_seq_one_letter_code
_entity_poly.pdbx_strand_id
1 'polypeptide(L)' 'MTEQADPRAQYRQLPEPVTPDQFVEVRDAEPPLPVETPAHVDLRQLASGGGPV' A
#
# COMPACT_ATOMS: atom_id res chain seq x y z
N MET A 1 5.28 -29.47 42.63
CA MET A 1 5.05 -29.57 41.17
C MET A 1 5.35 -28.20 40.61
N THR A 2 6.43 -28.04 39.85
CA THR A 2 6.77 -26.77 39.18
C THR A 2 5.80 -26.57 38.03
N GLU A 3 4.97 -25.53 38.09
CA GLU A 3 4.13 -25.14 36.95
C GLU A 3 5.02 -24.90 35.74
N GLN A 4 4.75 -25.63 34.67
CA GLN A 4 5.43 -25.45 33.39
C GLN A 4 5.01 -24.08 32.85
N ALA A 5 5.95 -23.15 32.77
CA ALA A 5 5.68 -21.80 32.28
C ALA A 5 5.05 -21.85 30.88
N ASP A 6 3.93 -21.13 30.70
CA ASP A 6 3.24 -21.05 29.40
C ASP A 6 4.13 -20.31 28.39
N PRO A 7 4.60 -20.97 27.32
CA PRO A 7 5.48 -20.38 26.32
C PRO A 7 4.81 -19.23 25.53
N ARG A 8 3.47 -19.12 25.58
CA ARG A 8 2.71 -18.06 24.92
C ARG A 8 2.45 -16.84 25.80
N ALA A 9 2.86 -16.86 27.07
CA ALA A 9 2.63 -15.74 27.99
C ALA A 9 3.23 -14.41 27.47
N GLN A 10 4.38 -14.48 26.79
CA GLN A 10 5.06 -13.32 26.18
C GLN A 10 4.23 -12.57 25.13
N TYR A 11 3.27 -13.24 24.48
CA TYR A 11 2.45 -12.65 23.39
C TYR A 11 1.12 -12.08 23.87
N ARG A 12 0.81 -12.18 25.17
CA ARG A 12 -0.43 -11.62 25.74
C ARG A 12 -0.30 -10.13 26.04
N GLN A 13 0.92 -9.61 25.99
CA GLN A 13 1.17 -8.18 26.17
C GLN A 13 0.80 -7.45 24.89
N LEU A 14 -0.05 -6.43 25.03
CA LEU A 14 -0.34 -5.50 23.95
C LEU A 14 0.88 -4.61 23.73
N PRO A 15 1.11 -4.13 22.49
CA PRO A 15 2.09 -3.09 22.23
C PRO A 15 1.82 -1.85 23.10
N GLU A 16 2.87 -1.07 23.36
CA GLU A 16 2.73 0.20 24.05
C GLU A 16 1.83 1.16 23.25
N PRO A 17 0.91 1.89 23.91
CA PRO A 17 0.11 2.91 23.26
C PRO A 17 0.97 4.05 22.69
N VAL A 18 0.61 4.54 21.50
CA VAL A 18 1.25 5.69 20.87
C VAL A 18 0.73 6.99 21.50
N THR A 19 1.64 7.88 21.89
CA THR A 19 1.30 9.22 22.41
C THR A 19 1.15 10.24 21.28
N PRO A 20 0.42 11.34 21.50
CA PRO A 20 0.23 12.38 20.49
C PRO A 20 1.54 12.93 19.88
N ASP A 21 2.58 13.07 20.71
CA ASP A 21 3.89 13.58 20.29
C ASP A 21 4.68 12.59 19.40
N GLN A 22 4.23 11.34 19.33
CA GLN A 22 4.81 10.28 18.50
C GLN A 22 4.12 10.13 17.14
N PHE A 23 3.05 10.89 16.87
CA PHE A 23 2.43 10.89 15.55
C PHE A 23 3.35 11.56 14.53
N VAL A 24 3.51 10.90 13.39
CA VAL A 24 4.25 11.44 12.24
C VAL A 24 3.23 11.83 11.17
N GLU A 25 3.40 13.00 10.57
CA GLU A 25 2.60 13.40 9.41
C GLU A 25 2.91 12.47 8.24
N VAL A 26 1.91 11.69 7.82
CA VAL A 26 2.00 10.87 6.61
C VAL A 26 1.36 11.68 5.49
N ARG A 27 2.15 12.02 4.46
CA ARG A 27 1.61 12.50 3.20
C ARG A 27 1.36 11.31 2.30
N ASP A 28 0.22 11.30 1.63
CA ASP A 28 -0.02 10.36 0.55
C ASP A 28 1.09 10.48 -0.50
N ALA A 29 1.51 9.34 -1.04
CA ALA A 29 2.45 9.34 -2.14
C ALA A 29 1.83 10.08 -3.34
N GLU A 30 2.64 10.84 -4.07
CA GLU A 30 2.19 11.41 -5.34
C GLU A 30 1.77 10.27 -6.28
N PRO A 31 0.61 10.39 -6.96
CA PRO A 31 0.22 9.42 -7.96
C PRO A 31 1.31 9.26 -9.02
N PRO A 32 1.57 8.04 -9.52
CA PRO A 32 2.53 7.85 -10.59
C PRO A 32 2.10 8.65 -11.82
N LEU A 33 3.07 9.27 -12.49
CA LEU A 33 2.82 9.93 -13.77
C LEU A 33 2.33 8.90 -14.80
N PRO A 34 1.28 9.21 -15.57
CA PRO A 34 0.83 8.33 -16.64
C PRO A 34 1.94 8.21 -17.70
N VAL A 35 2.46 7.00 -17.88
CA VAL A 35 3.39 6.69 -18.97
C VAL A 35 2.57 6.23 -20.16
N GLU A 36 2.67 6.94 -21.28
CA GLU A 36 2.05 6.49 -22.53
C GLU A 36 2.73 5.19 -22.97
N THR A 37 2.00 4.08 -22.89
CA THR A 37 2.43 2.80 -23.48
C THR A 37 1.86 2.68 -24.90
N PRO A 38 2.42 1.82 -25.77
CA PRO A 38 1.88 1.59 -27.11
C PRO A 38 0.37 1.26 -27.10
N ALA A 39 -0.10 0.51 -26.10
CA ALA A 39 -1.52 0.21 -25.91
C ALA A 39 -2.40 1.47 -25.69
N HIS A 40 -1.86 2.53 -25.07
CA HIS A 40 -2.56 3.81 -24.92
C HIS A 40 -2.66 4.57 -26.24
N VAL A 41 -1.65 4.45 -27.11
CA VAL A 41 -1.65 5.05 -28.45
C VAL A 41 -2.68 4.34 -29.33
N ASP A 42 -2.71 3.02 -29.31
CA ASP A 42 -3.66 2.22 -30.09
C ASP A 42 -5.12 2.50 -29.67
N LEU A 43 -5.38 2.62 -28.36
CA LEU A 43 -6.69 3.00 -27.83
C LEU A 43 -7.11 4.40 -28.28
N ARG A 44 -6.19 5.38 -28.30
CA ARG A 44 -6.48 6.73 -28.82
C ARG A 44 -6.76 6.71 -30.32
N GLN A 45 -5.99 5.96 -31.10
CA GLN A 45 -6.20 5.83 -32.55
C GLN A 45 -7.57 5.22 -32.86
N LEU A 46 -7.93 4.14 -32.17
CA LEU A 46 -9.25 3.51 -32.24
C LEU A 46 -10.38 4.49 -31.84
N ALA A 47 -10.19 5.25 -30.76
CA ALA A 47 -11.17 6.25 -30.30
C ALA A 47 -11.32 7.44 -31.26
N SER A 48 -10.27 7.79 -32.01
CA SER A 48 -10.30 8.82 -33.06
C SER A 48 -10.86 8.34 -34.41
N GLY A 49 -11.36 7.10 -34.48
CA GLY A 49 -11.90 6.52 -35.72
C GLY A 49 -10.84 6.08 -36.73
N GLY A 50 -9.57 6.05 -36.34
CA GLY A 50 -8.46 5.55 -37.16
C GLY A 50 -8.29 4.04 -36.98
N GLY A 51 -8.99 3.25 -37.79
CA GLY A 51 -8.64 1.84 -37.99
C GLY A 51 -7.41 1.70 -38.90
N PRO A 52 -6.70 0.55 -38.87
CA PRO A 52 -5.54 0.33 -39.71
C PRO A 52 -5.92 0.41 -41.20
N VAL A 53 -5.16 1.20 -41.96
CA VAL A 53 -5.07 1.09 -43.42
C VAL A 53 -4.16 -0.06 -43.83
#